data_AF-A0A959BSB6-F1
#
_entry.id   AF-A0A959BSB6-F1
#
_cell.length_a   1.000
_cell.length_b   1.000
_cell.length_c   1.000
_cell.angle_alpha   90.00
_cell.angle_beta   90.00
_cell.angle_gamma   90.00
#
_symmetry.space_group_name_H-M   'P 1'
#
loop_
_entity.id
_entity.type
_entity.pdbx_description
1 polymer ?
#
loop_
_entity_poly.entity_id
_entity_poly.type
_entity_poly.pdbx_seq_one_letter_code
_entity_poly.pdbx_strand_id
1 'polypeptide(L)'
;IPESTFGNIVSLGLKLHRFDWVAEFIGERSSFLRPEFQETLPSFALAKLAYEQGQLARALQLAVTVEARQPFLYFGAKTLQLKVFYELGEWDALNSLLESLRVYLQRHPDLGYHREHYLLLLQFARRLLQLSPVDRQARAALREEINDAKAFREREWFLRQLE
;
A
#
# COMPACT_ATOMS: atom_id res chain seq x y z
N ILE A 1 -16.16 16.18 -5.29
CA ILE A 1 -14.74 16.45 -4.95
C ILE A 1 -13.87 15.60 -5.87
N PRO A 2 -12.81 16.10 -6.52
CA PRO A 2 -11.91 15.26 -7.32
C PRO A 2 -11.34 14.12 -6.47
N GLU A 3 -11.21 12.92 -7.03
CA GLU A 3 -10.78 11.72 -6.29
C GLU A 3 -9.38 11.88 -5.70
N SER A 4 -8.50 12.53 -6.45
CA SER A 4 -7.16 12.91 -6.00
C SER A 4 -7.21 13.82 -4.77
N THR A 5 -8.15 14.78 -4.75
CA THR A 5 -8.33 15.69 -3.62
C THR A 5 -8.87 14.94 -2.40
N PHE A 6 -9.86 14.06 -2.58
CA PHE A 6 -10.37 13.21 -1.51
C PHE A 6 -9.25 12.34 -0.91
N GLY A 7 -8.50 11.64 -1.76
CA GLY A 7 -7.40 10.78 -1.33
C GLY A 7 -6.27 11.54 -0.62
N ASN A 8 -5.97 12.77 -1.07
CA ASN A 8 -4.97 13.63 -0.43
C ASN A 8 -5.42 14.11 0.95
N ILE A 9 -6.69 14.51 1.10
CA ILE A 9 -7.26 14.94 2.38
C ILE A 9 -7.22 13.78 3.39
N VAL A 10 -7.65 12.59 2.98
CA VAL A 10 -7.54 11.38 3.82
C VAL A 10 -6.10 11.12 4.21
N SER A 11 -5.18 11.10 3.23
CA SER A 11 -3.76 10.81 3.49
C SER A 11 -3.11 11.82 4.45
N LEU A 12 -3.48 13.10 4.35
CA LEU A 12 -3.01 14.14 5.27
C LEU A 12 -3.59 13.95 6.68
N GLY A 13 -4.89 13.69 6.80
CA GLY A 13 -5.53 13.43 8.09
C GLY A 13 -4.94 12.23 8.81
N LEU A 14 -4.62 11.16 8.07
CA LEU A 14 -3.93 9.98 8.59
C LEU A 14 -2.53 10.30 9.11
N LYS A 15 -1.72 11.05 8.34
CA LYS A 15 -0.38 11.50 8.76
C LYS A 15 -0.41 12.38 10.02
N LEU A 16 -1.49 13.12 10.22
CA LEU A 16 -1.70 13.96 11.39
C LEU A 16 -2.37 13.19 12.56
N HIS A 17 -2.56 11.88 12.44
CA HIS A 17 -3.23 11.02 13.42
C HIS A 17 -4.65 11.51 13.80
N ARG A 18 -5.35 12.17 12.88
CA ARG A 18 -6.73 12.70 13.07
C ARG A 18 -7.77 11.64 12.69
N PHE A 19 -7.73 10.49 13.34
CA PHE A 19 -8.47 9.30 12.90
C PHE A 19 -9.99 9.46 12.91
N ASP A 20 -10.57 10.01 13.98
CA ASP A 20 -12.02 10.19 14.08
C ASP A 20 -12.53 11.15 12.99
N TRP A 21 -11.80 12.25 12.80
CA TRP A 21 -12.09 13.21 11.74
C TRP A 21 -11.99 12.60 10.34
N VAL A 22 -10.99 11.73 10.10
CA VAL A 22 -10.88 11.02 8.82
C VAL A 22 -12.08 10.09 8.61
N ALA A 23 -12.54 9.38 9.65
CA ALA A 23 -13.71 8.51 9.55
C ALA A 23 -14.98 9.31 9.20
N GLU A 24 -15.21 10.44 9.88
CA GLU A 24 -16.32 11.36 9.60
C GLU A 24 -16.22 11.92 8.18
N PHE A 25 -15.05 12.42 7.78
CA PHE A 25 -14.80 12.96 6.44
C PHE A 25 -15.12 11.92 5.36
N ILE A 26 -14.70 10.67 5.53
CA ILE A 26 -15.02 9.60 4.58
C ILE A 26 -16.54 9.42 4.51
N GLY A 27 -17.22 9.26 5.64
CA GLY A 27 -18.67 9.05 5.68
C GLY A 27 -19.46 10.18 5.01
N GLU A 28 -19.12 11.44 5.31
CA GLU A 28 -19.81 12.61 4.79
C GLU A 28 -19.50 12.91 3.32
N ARG A 29 -18.27 12.66 2.88
CA ARG A 29 -17.80 13.13 1.56
C ARG A 29 -17.86 12.07 0.46
N SER A 30 -18.10 10.80 0.81
CA SER A 30 -18.17 9.69 -0.14
C SER A 30 -19.24 9.89 -1.23
N SER A 31 -20.43 10.39 -0.86
CA SER A 31 -21.54 10.63 -1.80
C SER A 31 -21.26 11.73 -2.84
N PHE A 32 -20.24 12.57 -2.61
CA PHE A 32 -19.81 13.64 -3.51
C PHE A 32 -18.70 13.23 -4.49
N LEU A 33 -18.30 11.95 -4.47
CA LEU A 33 -17.41 11.37 -5.46
C LEU A 33 -18.20 11.02 -6.72
N ARG A 34 -17.50 10.87 -7.86
CA ARG A 34 -18.13 10.30 -9.06
C ARG A 34 -18.63 8.87 -8.76
N PRO A 35 -19.77 8.44 -9.33
CA PRO A 35 -20.38 7.14 -9.03
C PRO A 35 -19.39 5.96 -9.10
N GLU A 36 -18.47 6.00 -10.07
CA GLU A 36 -17.44 4.96 -10.27
C GLU A 36 -16.44 4.80 -9.09
N PHE A 37 -16.40 5.75 -8.16
CA PHE A 37 -15.50 5.77 -6.99
C PHE A 37 -16.23 5.72 -5.65
N GLN A 38 -17.56 5.88 -5.61
CA GLN A 38 -18.32 6.02 -4.35
C GLN A 38 -18.22 4.79 -3.44
N GLU A 39 -17.92 3.61 -4.00
CA GLU A 39 -17.69 2.40 -3.21
C GLU A 39 -16.20 2.13 -2.99
N THR A 40 -15.41 2.14 -4.07
CA THR A 40 -14.02 1.66 -4.06
C THR A 40 -13.06 2.60 -3.33
N LEU A 41 -13.19 3.92 -3.53
CA LEU A 41 -12.27 4.89 -2.92
C LEU A 41 -12.53 5.05 -1.40
N PRO A 42 -13.78 5.14 -0.92
CA PRO A 42 -14.07 5.11 0.51
C PRO A 42 -13.65 3.81 1.20
N SER A 43 -13.92 2.65 0.58
CA SER A 43 -13.46 1.35 1.12
C SER A 43 -11.94 1.33 1.28
N PHE A 44 -11.20 1.78 0.26
CA PHE A 44 -9.74 1.87 0.35
C PHE A 44 -9.26 2.89 1.39
N ALA A 45 -9.94 4.03 1.54
CA ALA A 45 -9.64 5.03 2.55
C ALA A 45 -9.85 4.48 3.98
N LEU A 46 -10.94 3.73 4.20
CA LEU A 46 -11.21 3.05 5.46
C LEU A 46 -10.17 1.95 5.75
N ALA A 47 -9.72 1.23 4.73
CA ALA A 47 -8.65 0.24 4.88
C ALA A 47 -7.35 0.90 5.38
N LYS A 48 -6.98 2.04 4.80
CA LYS A 48 -5.83 2.84 5.26
C LYS A 48 -6.02 3.33 6.69
N LEU A 49 -7.21 3.85 7.03
CA LEU A 49 -7.51 4.28 8.39
C LEU A 49 -7.35 3.14 9.40
N ALA A 50 -7.92 1.97 9.11
CA ALA A 50 -7.79 0.80 9.97
C ALA A 50 -6.32 0.38 10.15
N TYR A 51 -5.53 0.44 9.07
CA TYR A 51 -4.10 0.12 9.13
C TYR A 51 -3.31 1.09 10.02
N GLU A 52 -3.52 2.40 9.87
CA GLU A 52 -2.85 3.41 10.70
C GLU A 52 -3.29 3.35 12.18
N GLN A 53 -4.48 2.79 12.45
CA GLN A 53 -4.96 2.47 13.81
C GLN A 53 -4.41 1.15 14.37
N GLY A 54 -3.58 0.42 13.62
CA GLY A 54 -3.06 -0.90 14.00
C GLY A 54 -4.09 -2.04 13.90
N GLN A 55 -5.26 -1.80 13.33
CA GLN A 55 -6.32 -2.80 13.16
C GLN A 55 -6.06 -3.66 11.91
N LEU A 56 -4.96 -4.43 11.92
CA LEU A 56 -4.46 -5.16 10.74
C LEU A 56 -5.49 -6.08 10.09
N ALA A 57 -6.22 -6.88 10.89
CA ALA A 57 -7.26 -7.78 10.36
C ALA A 57 -8.38 -7.02 9.63
N ARG A 58 -8.82 -5.88 10.18
CA ARG A 58 -9.83 -5.03 9.57
C ARG A 58 -9.30 -4.34 8.32
N ALA A 59 -8.06 -3.86 8.35
CA ALA A 59 -7.39 -3.27 7.19
C ALA A 59 -7.34 -4.27 6.03
N LEU A 60 -6.99 -5.53 6.31
CA LEU A 60 -6.96 -6.59 5.31
C LEU A 60 -8.35 -6.88 4.74
N GLN A 61 -9.36 -7.05 5.61
CA GLN A 61 -10.75 -7.30 5.17
C GLN A 61 -11.20 -6.22 4.19
N LEU A 62 -11.01 -4.95 4.54
CA LEU A 62 -11.38 -3.82 3.68
C LEU A 62 -10.53 -3.79 2.40
N ALA A 63 -9.22 -3.98 2.49
CA ALA A 63 -8.32 -3.92 1.34
C ALA A 63 -8.59 -5.03 0.31
N VAL A 64 -9.06 -6.21 0.73
CA VAL A 64 -9.41 -7.32 -0.18
C VAL A 64 -10.68 -7.01 -0.98
N THR A 65 -11.62 -6.25 -0.41
CA THR A 65 -12.86 -5.85 -1.11
C THR A 65 -12.66 -4.79 -2.19
N VAL A 66 -11.47 -4.19 -2.29
CA VAL A 66 -11.16 -3.15 -3.28
C VAL A 66 -10.92 -3.79 -4.65
N GLU A 67 -12.00 -4.09 -5.37
CA GLU A 67 -11.97 -4.49 -6.79
C GLU A 67 -11.90 -3.25 -7.69
N ALA A 68 -10.76 -2.56 -7.64
CA ALA A 68 -10.59 -1.34 -8.42
C ALA A 68 -10.18 -1.60 -9.87
N ARG A 69 -10.93 -1.01 -10.80
CA ARG A 69 -10.52 -0.92 -12.22
C ARG A 69 -9.41 0.10 -12.42
N GLN A 70 -9.32 1.09 -11.53
CA GLN A 70 -8.34 2.16 -11.61
C GLN A 70 -6.99 1.68 -11.05
N PRO A 71 -5.89 1.77 -11.85
CA PRO A 71 -4.59 1.25 -11.43
C PRO A 71 -4.11 1.77 -10.07
N PHE A 72 -4.29 3.07 -9.78
CA PHE A 72 -3.80 3.65 -8.53
C PHE A 72 -4.47 3.06 -7.28
N LEU A 73 -5.77 2.73 -7.35
CA LEU A 73 -6.50 2.08 -6.25
C LEU A 73 -6.12 0.61 -6.15
N TYR A 74 -6.06 -0.09 -7.29
CA TYR A 74 -5.67 -1.50 -7.33
C TYR A 74 -4.31 -1.68 -6.67
N PHE A 75 -3.31 -0.95 -7.13
CA PHE A 75 -1.99 -1.06 -6.56
C PHE A 75 -1.89 -0.53 -5.14
N GLY A 76 -2.61 0.53 -4.79
CA GLY A 76 -2.67 1.02 -3.42
C GLY A 76 -3.19 -0.04 -2.44
N ALA A 77 -4.26 -0.76 -2.81
CA ALA A 77 -4.81 -1.86 -2.02
C ALA A 77 -3.81 -3.02 -1.91
N LYS A 78 -3.11 -3.34 -3.00
CA LYS A 78 -2.10 -4.41 -3.02
C LYS A 78 -0.88 -4.07 -2.18
N THR A 79 -0.43 -2.81 -2.19
CA THR A 79 0.61 -2.33 -1.28
C THR A 79 0.17 -2.44 0.17
N LEU A 80 -1.09 -2.11 0.49
CA LEU A 80 -1.61 -2.25 1.85
C LEU A 80 -1.68 -3.72 2.29
N GLN A 81 -2.18 -4.61 1.43
CA GLN A 81 -2.17 -6.06 1.66
C GLN A 81 -0.76 -6.59 1.93
N LEU A 82 0.22 -6.15 1.14
CA LEU A 82 1.64 -6.51 1.30
C LEU A 82 2.14 -6.17 2.71
N LYS A 83 1.90 -4.93 3.16
CA LYS A 83 2.33 -4.48 4.49
C LYS A 83 1.66 -5.29 5.60
N VAL A 84 0.35 -5.49 5.50
CA VAL A 84 -0.41 -6.24 6.50
C VAL A 84 0.04 -7.70 6.57
N PHE A 85 0.21 -8.37 5.43
CA PHE A 85 0.69 -9.76 5.43
C PHE A 85 2.10 -9.87 6.00
N TYR A 86 2.97 -8.91 5.71
CA TYR A 86 4.31 -8.88 6.29
C TYR A 86 4.28 -8.74 7.81
N GLU A 87 3.50 -7.79 8.33
CA GLU A 87 3.39 -7.53 9.78
C GLU A 87 2.69 -8.66 10.54
N LEU A 88 1.77 -9.39 9.89
CA LEU A 88 1.13 -10.57 10.47
C LEU A 88 1.99 -11.85 10.35
N GLY A 89 3.10 -11.81 9.60
CA GLY A 89 3.91 -13.01 9.33
C GLY A 89 3.25 -14.01 8.37
N GLU A 90 2.29 -13.57 7.56
CA GLU A 90 1.54 -14.38 6.61
C GLU A 90 2.33 -14.56 5.29
N TRP A 91 3.45 -15.28 5.38
CA TRP A 91 4.44 -15.36 4.31
C TRP A 91 3.92 -16.02 3.02
N ASP A 92 3.07 -17.03 3.12
CA ASP A 92 2.51 -17.72 1.95
C ASP A 92 1.53 -16.81 1.18
N ALA A 93 0.68 -16.09 1.92
CA ALA A 93 -0.23 -15.09 1.35
C ALA A 93 0.55 -13.95 0.69
N LEU A 94 1.61 -13.48 1.34
CA LEU A 94 2.49 -12.45 0.80
C LEU A 94 3.21 -12.92 -0.48
N ASN A 95 3.77 -14.13 -0.50
CA ASN A 95 4.40 -14.68 -1.71
C ASN A 95 3.42 -14.80 -2.87
N SER A 96 2.20 -15.27 -2.60
CA SER A 96 1.12 -15.38 -3.58
C SER A 96 0.73 -14.01 -4.15
N LEU A 97 0.62 -13.01 -3.27
CA LEU A 97 0.35 -11.63 -3.65
C LEU A 97 1.46 -11.06 -4.55
N LEU A 98 2.73 -11.21 -4.16
CA LEU A 98 3.87 -10.72 -4.93
C LEU A 98 3.95 -11.38 -6.31
N GLU A 99 3.62 -12.66 -6.41
CA GLU A 99 3.58 -13.36 -7.69
C GLU A 99 2.43 -12.89 -8.59
N SER A 100 1.24 -12.67 -8.02
CA SER A 100 0.12 -12.07 -8.75
C SER A 100 0.44 -10.66 -9.28
N LEU A 101 1.13 -9.85 -8.47
CA LEU A 101 1.58 -8.50 -8.86
C LEU A 101 2.63 -8.55 -9.96
N ARG A 102 3.57 -9.49 -9.90
CA ARG A 102 4.57 -9.70 -10.96
C ARG A 102 3.89 -9.99 -12.29
N VAL A 103 2.95 -10.94 -12.33
CA VAL A 103 2.22 -11.30 -13.54
C VAL A 103 1.41 -10.11 -14.06
N TYR A 104 0.76 -9.35 -13.17
CA TYR A 104 0.02 -8.15 -13.56
C TYR A 104 0.92 -7.10 -14.22
N LEU A 105 2.08 -6.79 -13.62
CA LEU A 105 3.05 -5.82 -14.15
C LEU A 105 3.67 -6.24 -15.48
N GLN A 106 3.79 -7.55 -15.74
CA GLN A 106 4.25 -8.08 -17.03
C GLN A 106 3.21 -7.89 -18.13
N ARG A 107 1.93 -8.04 -17.81
CA ARG A 107 0.81 -7.91 -18.78
C ARG A 107 0.45 -6.46 -19.10
N HIS A 108 0.88 -5.50 -18.29
CA HIS A 108 0.54 -4.07 -18.45
C HIS A 108 1.82 -3.21 -18.52
N PRO A 109 2.55 -3.22 -19.66
CA PRO A 109 3.75 -2.40 -19.83
C PRO A 109 3.46 -0.90 -19.82
N ASP A 110 2.24 -0.49 -20.19
CA ASP A 110 1.85 0.91 -20.42
C ASP A 110 1.46 1.68 -19.14
N LEU A 111 1.85 1.20 -17.96
CA LEU A 111 1.55 1.82 -16.66
C LEU A 111 2.32 3.14 -16.40
N GLY A 112 3.17 3.57 -17.34
CA GLY A 112 3.93 4.82 -17.26
C GLY A 112 4.82 4.89 -16.01
N TYR A 113 4.89 6.08 -15.41
CA TYR A 113 5.75 6.35 -14.23
C TYR A 113 5.37 5.54 -12.98
N HIS A 114 4.16 4.99 -12.92
CA HIS A 114 3.75 4.14 -11.81
C HIS A 114 4.44 2.77 -11.82
N ARG A 115 4.86 2.29 -13.00
CA ARG A 115 5.45 0.97 -13.17
C ARG A 115 6.76 0.82 -12.39
N GLU A 116 7.63 1.82 -12.45
CA GLU A 116 8.92 1.84 -11.77
C GLU A 116 8.74 1.67 -10.26
N HIS A 117 7.80 2.41 -9.67
CA HIS A 117 7.47 2.31 -8.26
C HIS A 117 7.06 0.88 -7.85
N TYR A 118 6.19 0.22 -8.62
CA TYR A 118 5.71 -1.12 -8.28
C TYR A 118 6.71 -2.24 -8.56
N LEU A 119 7.63 -2.03 -9.51
CA LEU A 119 8.78 -2.93 -9.66
C LEU A 119 9.71 -2.86 -8.45
N LEU A 120 10.00 -1.65 -7.95
CA LEU A 120 10.78 -1.47 -6.73
C LEU A 120 10.07 -2.09 -5.53
N LEU A 121 8.75 -1.91 -5.42
CA LEU A 121 7.94 -2.56 -4.37
C LEU A 121 8.09 -4.09 -4.41
N LEU A 122 7.96 -4.70 -5.59
CA LEU A 122 8.12 -6.14 -5.77
C LEU A 122 9.54 -6.61 -5.43
N GLN A 123 10.56 -5.91 -5.92
CA GLN A 123 11.96 -6.21 -5.68
C GLN A 123 12.30 -6.15 -4.20
N PHE A 124 11.98 -5.05 -3.54
CA PHE A 124 12.29 -4.85 -2.13
C PHE A 124 11.50 -5.79 -1.24
N ALA A 125 10.23 -6.06 -1.53
CA ALA A 125 9.44 -7.03 -0.76
C ALA A 125 10.02 -8.44 -0.83
N ARG A 126 10.44 -8.90 -2.02
CA ARG A 126 11.08 -10.21 -2.19
C ARG A 126 12.40 -10.30 -1.42
N ARG A 127 13.22 -9.25 -1.47
CA ARG A 127 14.47 -9.23 -0.71
C ARG A 127 14.23 -9.19 0.78
N LEU A 128 13.23 -8.44 1.24
CA LEU A 128 12.83 -8.39 2.64
C LEU A 128 12.41 -9.76 3.16
N LEU A 129 11.74 -10.58 2.34
CA LEU A 129 11.36 -11.97 2.70
C LEU A 129 12.54 -12.94 2.73
N GLN A 130 13.56 -12.70 1.90
CA GLN A 130 14.74 -13.56 1.80
C GLN A 130 15.83 -13.16 2.82
N LEU A 131 15.67 -12.01 3.47
CA LEU A 131 16.66 -11.50 4.42
C LEU A 131 16.67 -12.33 5.70
N SER A 132 17.85 -12.84 6.02
CA SER A 132 18.10 -13.44 7.33
C SER A 132 18.12 -12.35 8.41
N PRO A 133 17.47 -12.56 9.57
CA PRO A 133 17.52 -11.61 10.69
C PRO A 133 18.93 -11.30 11.19
N VAL A 134 19.88 -12.22 11.01
CA VAL A 134 21.26 -12.08 11.52
C VAL A 134 22.23 -11.48 10.50
N ASP A 135 21.84 -11.38 9.22
CA ASP A 135 22.72 -10.87 8.16
C ASP A 135 22.72 -9.34 8.11
N ARG A 136 23.56 -8.74 8.96
CA ARG A 136 23.71 -7.28 9.07
C ARG A 136 24.20 -6.64 7.78
N GLN A 137 25.05 -7.33 7.01
CA GLN A 137 25.61 -6.80 5.77
C GLN A 137 24.54 -6.73 4.68
N ALA A 138 23.76 -7.80 4.51
CA ALA A 138 22.66 -7.80 3.54
C ALA A 138 21.56 -6.78 3.93
N ARG A 139 21.26 -6.61 5.22
CA ARG A 139 20.33 -5.58 5.72
C ARG A 139 20.83 -4.16 5.43
N ALA A 140 22.13 -3.89 5.66
CA ALA A 140 22.72 -2.60 5.35
C ALA A 140 22.69 -2.30 3.85
N ALA A 141 23.04 -3.27 3.01
CA ALA A 141 22.98 -3.13 1.55
C ALA A 141 21.55 -2.83 1.05
N LEU A 142 20.54 -3.56 1.54
CA LEU A 142 19.16 -3.29 1.16
C LEU A 142 18.69 -1.91 1.63
N ARG A 143 19.12 -1.47 2.82
CA ARG A 143 18.81 -0.12 3.35
C ARG A 143 19.34 0.98 2.43
N GLU A 144 20.59 0.87 1.97
CA GLU A 144 21.18 1.84 1.02
C GLU A 144 20.43 1.86 -0.30
N GLU A 145 20.11 0.69 -0.87
CA GLU A 145 19.34 0.61 -2.12
C GLU A 145 17.93 1.22 -2.01
N ILE A 146 17.27 1.06 -0.87
CA ILE A 146 15.96 1.69 -0.59
C ILE A 146 16.09 3.22 -0.48
N ASN A 147 17.17 3.72 0.09
CA ASN A 147 17.43 5.16 0.19
C ASN A 147 17.71 5.78 -1.18
N ASP A 148 18.49 5.11 -2.03
CA ASP A 148 18.86 5.57 -3.36
C ASP A 148 17.71 5.51 -4.38
N ALA A 149 16.68 4.71 -4.11
CA ALA A 149 15.52 4.57 -4.98
C ALA A 149 14.64 5.83 -5.01
N LYS A 150 14.89 6.72 -5.99
CA LYS A 150 14.20 8.02 -6.15
C LYS A 150 12.67 7.92 -6.28
N ALA A 151 12.17 6.93 -7.01
CA ALA A 151 10.73 6.76 -7.28
C ALA A 151 9.98 5.93 -6.21
N PHE A 152 10.65 5.53 -5.12
CA PHE A 152 10.07 4.61 -4.15
C PHE A 152 9.31 5.32 -3.01
N ARG A 153 7.98 5.31 -3.10
CA ARG A 153 7.10 5.99 -2.15
C ARG A 153 6.96 5.30 -0.79
N GLU A 154 7.19 3.99 -0.73
CA GLU A 154 7.02 3.19 0.50
C GLU A 154 8.30 3.07 1.33
N ARG A 155 9.29 3.95 1.07
CA ARG A 155 10.61 3.94 1.69
C ARG A 155 10.56 3.82 3.21
N GLU A 156 9.81 4.71 3.86
CA GLU A 156 9.72 4.78 5.32
C GLU A 156 9.22 3.46 5.94
N TRP A 157 8.27 2.79 5.29
CA TRP A 157 7.77 1.51 5.80
C TRP A 157 8.81 0.41 5.68
N PHE A 158 9.50 0.30 4.54
CA PHE A 158 10.53 -0.72 4.34
C PHE A 158 11.73 -0.54 5.26
N LEU A 159 12.15 0.72 5.49
CA LEU A 159 13.26 1.00 6.40
C LEU A 159 12.96 0.57 7.84
N ARG A 160 11.71 0.74 8.30
CA ARG A 160 11.27 0.25 9.62
C ARG A 160 11.35 -1.27 9.74
N GLN A 161 11.10 -2.02 8.67
CA GLN A 161 11.21 -3.48 8.70
C GLN A 161 12.67 -3.99 8.74
N LEU A 162 13.64 -3.09 8.51
CA LEU A 162 15.09 -3.39 8.54
C LEU A 162 15.78 -2.95 9.83
N GLU A 163 15.05 -2.33 10.74
CA GLU A 163 15.50 -2.11 12.13
C GLU A 163 15.62 -3.46 12.85
#